data_AF-A0A9W6ZVP4-F1
#
_entry.id   AF-A0A9W6ZVP4-F1
#
_cell.length_a   1.000
_cell.length_b   1.000
_cell.length_c   1.000
_cell.angle_alpha   90.00
_cell.angle_beta   90.00
_cell.angle_gamma   90.00
#
_symmetry.space_group_name_H-M   'P 1'
#
loop_
_entity.id
_entity.type
_entity.pdbx_description
1 polymer ?
#
loop_
_entity_poly.entity_id
_entity_poly.type
_entity_poly.pdbx_seq_one_letter_code
_entity_poly.pdbx_strand_id
1 'polypeptide(L)'
;MSALARKALSALTLSYDTDESKMPPHVLLAHQNYTTTLPDPSVLTPPEGSKVLLHSCCAPCSGAMIHEMSRMGLGVSVLFYNPNIHPYAEYLIRKEENVKFCEKLSIPFIDLDNGKDYDQKKWFALAKGMEGDAERGNRCTMCFDMRMMRTAAYAKENGFDVIATTNATSRWKDTEQVDGTAQAAADRFGLEYWRGAWKSDRLTLLKYQISAGERFYKQEYCGCSYSLRDSNLWREKEGIGKIKIGGEEAGLGSRWFTDAEVDAEEENQDVVDSFFADANAVADKVEEGNNRRDAWKVLKGDELKSLYEERKKGDHGGKGLNNW
;
A
#
# COMPACT_ATOMS: atom_id res chain seq x y z
N MET A 1 -11.79 21.52 14.47
CA MET A 1 -10.42 21.20 14.96
C MET A 1 -10.06 22.16 16.08
N SER A 2 -9.68 21.65 17.26
CA SER A 2 -9.38 22.48 18.43
C SER A 2 -8.04 23.22 18.26
N ALA A 3 -7.87 24.35 18.96
CA ALA A 3 -6.65 25.16 18.94
C ALA A 3 -5.38 24.38 19.39
N LEU A 4 -5.54 23.26 20.11
CA LEU A 4 -4.44 22.36 20.45
C LEU A 4 -3.88 21.61 19.22
N ALA A 5 -4.72 21.23 18.25
CA ALA A 5 -4.27 20.51 17.05
C ALA A 5 -3.40 21.39 16.14
N ARG A 6 -3.63 22.71 16.13
CA ARG A 6 -2.80 23.67 15.35
C ARG A 6 -1.43 23.91 15.99
N LYS A 7 -1.28 23.69 17.30
CA LYS A 7 -0.03 23.93 18.03
C LYS A 7 0.94 22.75 17.93
N ALA A 8 0.46 21.56 17.59
CA ALA A 8 1.30 20.38 17.35
C ALA A 8 1.96 20.39 15.95
N LEU A 9 1.29 20.94 14.94
CA LEU A 9 1.82 21.01 13.57
C LEU A 9 2.92 22.06 13.37
N SER A 10 3.08 23.03 14.28
CA SER A 10 4.06 24.12 14.12
C SER A 10 5.38 23.91 14.90
N ALA A 11 5.62 22.73 15.47
CA ALA A 11 6.72 22.52 16.43
C ALA A 11 7.65 21.32 16.14
N LEU A 12 7.52 20.63 15.01
CA LEU A 12 8.55 19.70 14.53
C LEU A 12 9.00 20.09 13.12
N THR A 13 9.82 21.13 13.03
CA THR A 13 10.96 21.05 12.11
C THR A 13 11.88 19.99 12.68
N LEU A 14 11.61 18.71 12.36
CA LEU A 14 12.57 17.63 12.54
C LEU A 14 13.78 18.01 11.69
N SER A 15 14.80 18.54 12.34
CA SER A 15 16.12 18.68 11.74
C SER A 15 16.59 17.29 11.36
N TYR A 16 17.02 17.17 10.11
CA TYR A 16 17.62 15.97 9.53
C TYR A 16 18.90 15.64 10.32
N ASP A 17 18.83 14.69 11.24
CA ASP A 17 19.97 14.29 12.06
C ASP A 17 20.11 12.77 11.98
N THR A 18 21.09 12.33 11.19
CA THR A 18 21.42 10.92 11.01
C THR A 18 22.22 10.37 12.20
N ASP A 19 22.50 11.18 13.21
CA ASP A 19 23.17 10.77 14.44
C ASP A 19 22.19 9.96 15.31
N GLU A 20 22.30 8.64 15.22
CA GLU A 20 21.50 7.70 16.02
C GLU A 20 21.57 8.02 17.52
N SER A 21 22.66 8.62 18.04
CA SER A 21 22.77 8.99 19.45
C SER A 21 21.77 10.06 19.90
N LYS A 22 21.15 10.77 18.95
CA LYS A 22 20.12 11.80 19.21
C LYS A 22 18.69 11.27 19.05
N MET A 23 18.52 10.04 18.58
CA MET A 23 17.19 9.42 18.50
C MET A 23 16.65 9.13 19.92
N PRO A 24 15.33 9.21 20.14
CA PRO A 24 14.77 8.84 21.43
C PRO A 24 15.11 7.40 21.80
N PRO A 25 15.43 7.08 23.07
CA PRO A 25 15.86 5.74 23.48
C PRO A 25 14.89 4.62 23.07
N HIS A 26 13.59 4.87 23.09
CA HIS A 26 12.59 3.88 22.68
C HIS A 26 12.58 3.61 21.18
N VAL A 27 12.95 4.59 20.35
CA VAL A 27 13.09 4.43 18.90
C VAL A 27 14.39 3.67 18.59
N LEU A 28 15.49 3.96 19.29
CA LEU A 28 16.73 3.18 19.18
C LEU A 28 16.52 1.70 19.52
N LEU A 29 15.82 1.42 20.61
CA LEU A 29 15.45 0.05 20.99
C LEU A 29 14.59 -0.62 19.93
N ALA A 30 13.69 0.13 19.27
CA ALA A 30 12.88 -0.42 18.18
C ALA A 30 13.76 -0.82 16.96
N HIS A 31 14.77 -0.02 16.61
CA HIS A 31 15.70 -0.32 15.52
C HIS A 31 16.64 -1.50 15.80
N GLN A 32 17.09 -1.66 17.04
CA GLN A 32 18.00 -2.75 17.45
C GLN A 32 17.40 -4.15 17.27
N ASN A 33 16.07 -4.27 17.18
CA ASN A 33 15.40 -5.55 17.02
C ASN A 33 15.39 -6.06 15.57
N TYR A 34 15.76 -5.22 14.59
CA TYR A 34 15.59 -5.53 13.16
C TYR A 34 16.89 -5.32 12.39
N THR A 35 17.86 -6.22 12.59
CA THR A 35 19.11 -6.25 11.83
C THR A 35 19.01 -7.26 10.70
N THR A 36 19.37 -6.83 9.49
CA THR A 36 19.44 -7.68 8.31
C THR A 36 20.90 -7.95 7.92
N THR A 37 21.23 -9.21 7.64
CA THR A 37 22.56 -9.65 7.22
C THR A 37 22.76 -9.60 5.71
N LEU A 38 21.69 -9.35 4.95
CA LEU A 38 21.74 -9.27 3.49
C LEU A 38 22.36 -7.93 3.04
N PRO A 39 23.32 -7.94 2.10
CA PRO A 39 23.79 -6.70 1.48
C PRO A 39 22.63 -6.03 0.75
N ASP A 40 22.56 -4.70 0.79
CA ASP A 40 21.59 -3.95 0.00
C ASP A 40 22.17 -3.69 -1.40
N PRO A 41 21.70 -4.37 -2.47
CA PRO A 41 22.14 -4.04 -3.82
C PRO A 41 21.65 -2.65 -4.26
N SER A 42 20.65 -2.09 -3.57
CA SER A 42 20.11 -0.76 -3.80
C SER A 42 20.51 0.20 -2.70
N VAL A 43 21.40 1.15 -2.99
CA VAL A 43 21.62 2.27 -2.08
C VAL A 43 20.38 3.16 -2.14
N LEU A 44 19.58 3.16 -1.07
CA LEU A 44 18.52 4.16 -0.90
C LEU A 44 19.16 5.53 -0.72
N THR A 45 19.06 6.38 -1.74
CA THR A 45 19.48 7.77 -1.65
C THR A 45 18.28 8.60 -1.18
N PRO A 46 18.35 9.19 0.04
CA PRO A 46 17.29 10.07 0.51
C PRO A 46 17.28 11.38 -0.31
N PRO A 47 16.10 11.95 -0.58
CA PRO A 47 16.00 13.29 -1.18
C PRO A 47 16.56 14.34 -0.22
N GLU A 48 17.31 15.31 -0.76
CA GLU A 48 18.04 16.29 0.06
C GLU A 48 17.09 17.20 0.83
N GLY A 49 17.31 17.36 2.14
CA GLY A 49 16.63 18.35 2.99
C GLY A 49 15.09 18.26 3.05
N SER A 50 14.50 17.16 2.56
CA SER A 50 13.09 17.12 2.20
C SER A 50 12.19 16.56 3.30
N LYS A 51 11.00 17.14 3.46
CA LYS A 51 9.91 16.55 4.25
C LYS A 51 9.17 15.51 3.41
N VAL A 52 9.19 14.26 3.87
CA VAL A 52 8.62 13.13 3.14
C VAL A 52 7.23 12.81 3.66
N LEU A 53 6.24 12.78 2.78
CA LEU A 53 4.91 12.22 3.06
C LEU A 53 4.82 10.81 2.47
N LEU A 54 4.83 9.80 3.34
CA LEU A 54 4.68 8.40 2.95
C LEU A 54 3.20 8.01 2.96
N HIS A 55 2.59 7.81 1.80
CA HIS A 55 1.29 7.16 1.72
C HIS A 55 1.42 5.68 2.10
N SER A 56 0.67 5.25 3.11
CA SER A 56 0.62 3.88 3.60
C SER A 56 -0.75 3.23 3.34
N CYS A 57 -0.73 2.05 2.74
CA CYS A 57 -1.94 1.21 2.64
C CYS A 57 -2.13 0.27 3.83
N CYS A 58 -1.05 -0.08 4.54
CA CYS A 58 -1.05 -1.12 5.57
C CYS A 58 0.26 -1.17 6.36
N ALA A 59 0.26 -1.64 7.62
CA ALA A 59 1.47 -1.73 8.44
C ALA A 59 2.53 -2.72 7.92
N PRO A 60 2.19 -3.95 7.49
CA PRO A 60 3.13 -4.84 6.82
C PRO A 60 3.82 -4.22 5.60
N CYS A 61 3.09 -3.39 4.86
CA CYS A 61 3.57 -2.72 3.65
C CYS A 61 4.53 -1.58 3.96
N SER A 62 4.31 -0.89 5.09
CA SER A 62 5.05 0.30 5.49
C SER A 62 6.23 0.03 6.40
N GLY A 63 6.26 -1.12 7.10
CA GLY A 63 7.22 -1.44 8.15
C GLY A 63 8.68 -1.13 7.78
N ALA A 64 9.18 -1.77 6.71
CA ALA A 64 10.56 -1.60 6.25
C ALA A 64 10.86 -0.18 5.76
N MET A 65 9.93 0.46 5.03
CA MET A 65 10.13 1.84 4.55
C MET A 65 10.21 2.83 5.71
N ILE A 66 9.27 2.73 6.65
CA ILE A 66 9.23 3.56 7.85
C ILE A 66 10.50 3.37 8.67
N HIS A 67 10.93 2.10 8.86
CA HIS A 67 12.14 1.77 9.58
C HIS A 67 13.38 2.41 8.93
N GLU A 68 13.60 2.21 7.63
CA GLU A 68 14.77 2.79 6.95
C GLU A 68 14.72 4.32 6.91
N MET A 69 13.55 4.92 6.66
CA MET A 69 13.40 6.37 6.68
C MET A 69 13.71 6.97 8.06
N SER A 70 13.23 6.32 9.12
CA SER A 70 13.54 6.70 10.51
C SER A 70 15.04 6.58 10.81
N ARG A 71 15.66 5.46 10.42
CA ARG A 71 17.11 5.21 10.59
C ARG A 71 17.97 6.22 9.83
N MET A 72 17.50 6.69 8.68
CA MET A 72 18.15 7.76 7.90
C MET A 72 17.95 9.16 8.48
N GLY A 73 17.20 9.32 9.58
CA GLY A 73 16.92 10.63 10.17
C GLY A 73 16.00 11.52 9.33
N LEU A 74 15.21 10.94 8.41
CA LEU A 74 14.28 11.69 7.55
C LEU A 74 13.11 12.27 8.35
N GLY A 75 12.71 13.49 8.00
CA GLY A 75 11.46 14.10 8.44
C GLY A 75 10.26 13.45 7.74
N VAL A 76 9.94 12.21 8.13
CA VAL A 76 8.84 11.43 7.55
C VAL A 76 7.53 11.64 8.31
N SER A 77 6.43 11.74 7.58
CA SER A 77 5.06 11.59 8.11
C SER A 77 4.33 10.52 7.30
N VAL A 78 3.50 9.73 7.97
CA VAL A 78 2.71 8.68 7.33
C VAL A 78 1.30 9.17 7.08
N LEU A 79 0.85 9.06 5.83
CA LEU A 79 -0.50 9.37 5.40
C LEU A 79 -1.29 8.08 5.18
N PHE A 80 -2.47 7.99 5.80
CA PHE A 80 -3.43 6.92 5.54
C PHE A 80 -4.63 7.48 4.79
N TYR A 81 -4.75 7.10 3.52
CA TYR A 81 -5.88 7.43 2.65
C TYR A 81 -6.17 6.27 1.71
N ASN A 82 -7.14 5.46 2.09
CA ASN A 82 -7.48 4.19 1.51
C ASN A 82 -9.01 4.00 1.45
N PRO A 83 -9.74 4.90 0.74
CA PRO A 83 -11.21 4.87 0.68
C PRO A 83 -11.76 3.60 0.03
N ASN A 84 -10.90 2.86 -0.67
CA ASN A 84 -11.21 1.57 -1.26
C ASN A 84 -11.40 0.46 -0.20
N ILE A 85 -10.82 0.57 1.00
CA ILE A 85 -10.83 -0.53 1.97
C ILE A 85 -12.27 -0.85 2.43
N HIS A 86 -12.64 -2.11 2.22
CA HIS A 86 -13.95 -2.64 2.47
C HIS A 86 -13.85 -4.08 3.00
N PRO A 87 -14.58 -4.44 4.07
CA PRO A 87 -15.55 -3.62 4.80
C PRO A 87 -14.88 -2.64 5.78
N TYR A 88 -15.68 -1.86 6.50
CA TYR A 88 -15.15 -0.89 7.47
C TYR A 88 -14.32 -1.53 8.59
N ALA A 89 -14.66 -2.75 9.00
CA ALA A 89 -13.88 -3.49 9.99
C ALA A 89 -12.42 -3.73 9.52
N GLU A 90 -12.20 -4.05 8.25
CA GLU A 90 -10.85 -4.21 7.69
C GLU A 90 -10.08 -2.89 7.74
N TYR A 91 -10.76 -1.80 7.38
CA TYR A 91 -10.18 -0.46 7.40
C TYR A 91 -9.68 -0.09 8.80
N LEU A 92 -10.48 -0.36 9.83
CA LEU A 92 -10.10 -0.07 11.22
C LEU A 92 -8.88 -0.87 11.65
N ILE A 93 -8.85 -2.18 11.37
CA ILE A 93 -7.71 -3.04 11.71
C ILE A 93 -6.43 -2.51 11.06
N ARG A 94 -6.44 -2.31 9.73
CA ARG A 94 -5.26 -1.83 8.98
C ARG A 94 -4.81 -0.44 9.45
N LYS A 95 -5.75 0.45 9.78
CA LYS A 95 -5.44 1.78 10.28
C LYS A 95 -4.81 1.73 11.67
N GLU A 96 -5.48 1.10 12.62
CA GLU A 96 -5.06 1.07 14.03
C GLU A 96 -3.69 0.41 14.19
N GLU A 97 -3.41 -0.62 13.40
CA GLU A 97 -2.10 -1.24 13.36
C GLU A 97 -1.01 -0.29 12.86
N ASN A 98 -1.31 0.49 11.80
CA ASN A 98 -0.36 1.48 11.27
C ASN A 98 -0.13 2.63 12.26
N VAL A 99 -1.19 3.09 12.94
CA VAL A 99 -1.12 4.10 14.01
C VAL A 99 -0.18 3.63 15.13
N LYS A 100 -0.41 2.42 15.67
CA LYS A 100 0.42 1.87 16.76
C LYS A 100 1.90 1.77 16.36
N PHE A 101 2.19 1.35 15.14
CA PHE A 101 3.56 1.26 14.66
C PHE A 101 4.21 2.63 14.50
N CYS A 102 3.49 3.62 13.97
CA CYS A 102 3.99 5.00 13.88
C CYS A 102 4.24 5.61 15.26
N GLU A 103 3.33 5.41 16.22
CA GLU A 103 3.49 5.87 17.60
C GLU A 103 4.75 5.28 18.26
N LYS A 104 5.02 3.99 18.06
CA LYS A 104 6.23 3.31 18.57
C LYS A 104 7.52 3.95 18.07
N LEU A 105 7.52 4.46 16.84
CA LEU A 105 8.68 5.10 16.21
C LEU A 105 8.65 6.64 16.31
N SER A 106 7.70 7.21 17.05
CA SER A 106 7.49 8.68 17.14
C SER A 106 7.28 9.36 15.79
N ILE A 107 6.63 8.67 14.84
CA ILE A 107 6.37 9.19 13.50
C ILE A 107 4.95 9.78 13.43
N PRO A 108 4.78 11.01 12.91
CA PRO A 108 3.46 11.59 12.71
C PRO A 108 2.59 10.73 11.78
N PHE A 109 1.36 10.46 12.21
CA PHE A 109 0.37 9.73 11.42
C PHE A 109 -0.83 10.62 11.09
N ILE A 110 -1.24 10.63 9.82
CA ILE A 110 -2.30 11.48 9.28
C ILE A 110 -3.36 10.58 8.66
N ASP A 111 -4.54 10.53 9.27
CA ASP A 111 -5.72 9.85 8.72
C ASP A 111 -6.57 10.86 7.92
N LEU A 112 -6.67 10.69 6.60
CA LEU A 112 -7.55 11.51 5.75
C LEU A 112 -8.91 10.87 5.47
N ASP A 113 -9.12 9.63 5.90
CA ASP A 113 -10.38 8.89 5.74
C ASP A 113 -11.34 9.10 6.92
N ASN A 114 -11.12 10.14 7.74
CA ASN A 114 -11.96 10.55 8.88
C ASN A 114 -13.41 10.97 8.52
N GLY A 115 -13.81 10.83 7.26
CA GLY A 115 -15.17 10.97 6.75
C GLY A 115 -15.54 9.86 5.75
N LYS A 116 -15.02 8.64 5.99
CA LYS A 116 -15.01 7.47 5.08
C LYS A 116 -16.23 7.30 4.19
N ASP A 117 -17.44 7.52 4.70
CA ASP A 117 -18.66 7.39 3.91
C ASP A 117 -18.67 8.26 2.65
N TYR A 118 -18.08 9.46 2.70
CA TYR A 118 -18.05 10.37 1.56
C TYR A 118 -17.04 9.91 0.49
N ASP A 119 -15.79 9.66 0.89
CA ASP A 119 -14.75 9.29 -0.07
C ASP A 119 -14.87 7.84 -0.55
N GLN A 120 -15.44 6.94 0.27
CA GLN A 120 -15.81 5.61 -0.18
C GLN A 120 -16.90 5.67 -1.26
N LYS A 121 -17.93 6.52 -1.10
CA LYS A 121 -18.95 6.73 -2.14
C LYS A 121 -18.33 7.28 -3.43
N LYS A 122 -17.37 8.20 -3.34
CA LYS A 122 -16.62 8.67 -4.52
C LYS A 122 -15.83 7.56 -5.18
N TRP A 123 -15.13 6.75 -4.39
CA TRP A 123 -14.37 5.62 -4.92
C TRP A 123 -15.26 4.66 -5.69
N PHE A 124 -16.42 4.29 -5.14
CA PHE A 124 -17.41 3.47 -5.85
C PHE A 124 -17.97 4.16 -7.10
N ALA A 125 -18.17 5.48 -7.07
CA ALA A 125 -18.63 6.22 -8.24
C ALA A 125 -17.57 6.23 -9.36
N LEU A 126 -16.29 6.32 -9.03
CA LEU A 126 -15.18 6.23 -9.99
C LEU A 126 -14.97 4.80 -10.52
N ALA A 127 -15.20 3.79 -9.68
CA ALA A 127 -15.10 2.38 -10.06
C ALA A 127 -16.26 1.88 -10.93
N LYS A 128 -17.30 2.71 -11.14
CA LYS A 128 -18.47 2.33 -11.93
C LYS A 128 -18.08 2.05 -13.38
N GLY A 129 -18.45 0.88 -13.89
CA GLY A 129 -18.04 0.39 -15.21
C GLY A 129 -16.71 -0.38 -15.21
N MET A 130 -16.03 -0.48 -14.06
CA MET A 130 -14.77 -1.22 -13.85
C MET A 130 -14.95 -2.35 -12.82
N GLU A 131 -16.19 -2.72 -12.49
CA GLU A 131 -16.49 -3.75 -11.48
C GLU A 131 -16.02 -5.13 -11.90
N GLY A 132 -15.99 -5.38 -13.22
CA GLY A 132 -15.52 -6.63 -13.83
C GLY A 132 -14.01 -6.65 -14.11
N ASP A 133 -13.32 -5.51 -14.03
CA ASP A 133 -11.90 -5.43 -14.34
C ASP A 133 -11.09 -6.40 -13.46
N ALA A 134 -10.12 -7.07 -14.07
CA ALA A 134 -9.13 -7.86 -13.38
C ALA A 134 -8.29 -7.03 -12.39
N GLU A 135 -7.70 -7.69 -11.39
CA GLU A 135 -6.62 -7.06 -10.60
C GLU A 135 -5.44 -6.73 -11.52
N ARG A 136 -4.70 -5.66 -11.18
CA ARG A 136 -3.72 -5.02 -12.09
C ARG A 136 -4.35 -4.48 -13.39
N GLY A 137 -5.69 -4.36 -13.47
CA GLY A 137 -6.43 -3.70 -14.56
C GLY A 137 -6.74 -2.21 -14.30
N ASN A 138 -7.62 -1.62 -15.12
CA ASN A 138 -7.90 -0.17 -15.08
C ASN A 138 -8.49 0.28 -13.74
N ARG A 139 -9.30 -0.56 -13.09
CA ARG A 139 -9.74 -0.34 -11.70
C ARG A 139 -8.58 -0.05 -10.74
N CYS A 140 -7.49 -0.81 -10.83
CA CYS A 140 -6.34 -0.64 -9.95
C CYS A 140 -5.62 0.68 -10.23
N THR A 141 -5.41 1.03 -11.51
CA THR A 141 -4.88 2.33 -11.92
C THR A 141 -5.72 3.48 -11.38
N MET A 142 -7.05 3.46 -11.58
CA MET A 142 -7.97 4.46 -11.04
C MET A 142 -7.87 4.58 -9.52
N CYS A 143 -7.80 3.43 -8.82
CA CYS A 143 -7.68 3.40 -7.37
C CYS A 143 -6.38 4.07 -6.89
N PHE A 144 -5.25 3.77 -7.53
CA PHE A 144 -3.97 4.40 -7.20
C PHE A 144 -3.98 5.90 -7.55
N ASP A 145 -4.54 6.29 -8.69
CA ASP A 145 -4.69 7.69 -9.10
C ASP A 145 -5.44 8.50 -8.05
N MET A 146 -6.63 8.04 -7.60
CA MET A 146 -7.41 8.73 -6.57
C MET A 146 -6.60 8.93 -5.28
N ARG A 147 -5.86 7.90 -4.87
CA ARG A 147 -5.09 7.90 -3.61
C ARG A 147 -3.86 8.78 -3.70
N MET A 148 -3.10 8.68 -4.80
CA MET A 148 -1.89 9.46 -5.00
C MET A 148 -2.21 10.93 -5.27
N MET A 149 -3.28 11.24 -6.00
CA MET A 149 -3.75 12.62 -6.20
C MET A 149 -4.15 13.29 -4.88
N ARG A 150 -4.86 12.58 -3.99
CA ARG A 150 -5.19 13.14 -2.67
C ARG A 150 -3.95 13.29 -1.79
N THR A 151 -3.02 12.33 -1.87
CA THR A 151 -1.73 12.38 -1.16
C THR A 151 -0.91 13.60 -1.59
N ALA A 152 -0.75 13.81 -2.89
CA ALA A 152 -0.01 14.93 -3.45
C ALA A 152 -0.67 16.29 -3.12
N ALA A 153 -2.01 16.37 -3.20
CA ALA A 153 -2.73 17.57 -2.77
C ALA A 153 -2.46 17.91 -1.30
N TYR A 154 -2.56 16.91 -0.41
CA TYR A 154 -2.28 17.11 1.01
C TYR A 154 -0.82 17.49 1.26
N ALA A 155 0.13 16.83 0.58
CA ALA A 155 1.56 17.15 0.66
C ALA A 155 1.81 18.63 0.33
N LYS A 156 1.24 19.11 -0.78
CA LYS A 156 1.37 20.50 -1.20
C LYS A 156 0.73 21.48 -0.20
N GLU A 157 -0.47 21.18 0.27
CA GLU A 157 -1.22 22.01 1.24
C GLU A 157 -0.47 22.17 2.58
N ASN A 158 0.36 21.18 2.96
CA ASN A 158 1.00 21.11 4.26
C ASN A 158 2.53 21.26 4.21
N GLY A 159 3.09 21.65 3.06
CA GLY A 159 4.51 21.98 2.91
C GLY A 159 5.44 20.77 3.00
N PHE A 160 5.02 19.63 2.45
CA PHE A 160 5.91 18.51 2.12
C PHE A 160 6.53 18.72 0.74
N ASP A 161 7.75 18.23 0.56
CA ASP A 161 8.52 18.38 -0.68
C ASP A 161 8.45 17.10 -1.53
N VAL A 162 8.36 15.95 -0.83
CA VAL A 162 8.46 14.62 -1.42
C VAL A 162 7.26 13.77 -1.03
N ILE A 163 6.74 13.00 -1.97
CA ILE A 163 5.81 11.90 -1.70
C ILE A 163 6.45 10.55 -2.00
N ALA A 164 6.10 9.54 -1.21
CA ALA A 164 6.44 8.13 -1.44
C ALA A 164 5.21 7.26 -1.17
N THR A 165 5.19 6.01 -1.64
CA THR A 165 4.04 5.12 -1.43
C THR A 165 4.45 3.69 -1.15
N THR A 166 3.83 3.09 -0.12
CA THR A 166 4.03 1.66 0.20
C THR A 166 3.36 0.73 -0.81
N ASN A 167 2.52 1.27 -1.70
CA ASN A 167 2.01 0.48 -2.82
C ASN A 167 3.15 -0.02 -3.73
N ALA A 168 4.26 0.73 -3.79
CA ALA A 168 5.41 0.42 -4.64
C ALA A 168 6.28 -0.72 -4.09
N THR A 169 5.98 -1.28 -2.91
CA THR A 169 6.73 -2.42 -2.33
C THR A 169 6.06 -3.77 -2.54
N SER A 170 4.79 -3.77 -2.99
CA SER A 170 3.99 -4.98 -3.04
C SER A 170 4.26 -5.80 -4.31
N ARG A 171 4.39 -7.12 -4.16
CA ARG A 171 4.36 -8.11 -5.26
C ARG A 171 2.96 -8.24 -5.87
N TRP A 172 1.93 -8.01 -5.05
CA TRP A 172 0.54 -8.06 -5.46
C TRP A 172 0.11 -6.88 -6.35
N LYS A 173 0.95 -5.85 -6.50
CA LYS A 173 0.61 -4.64 -7.26
C LYS A 173 1.52 -4.49 -8.46
N ASP A 174 0.95 -3.89 -9.50
CA ASP A 174 1.70 -3.51 -10.67
C ASP A 174 2.56 -2.26 -10.37
N THR A 175 3.88 -2.41 -10.38
CA THR A 175 4.81 -1.32 -10.07
C THR A 175 4.66 -0.15 -11.04
N GLU A 176 4.43 -0.41 -12.33
CA GLU A 176 4.35 0.66 -13.33
C GLU A 176 3.06 1.46 -13.17
N GLN A 177 1.95 0.81 -12.85
CA GLN A 177 0.71 1.51 -12.50
C GLN A 177 0.90 2.37 -11.26
N VAL A 178 1.49 1.82 -10.19
CA VAL A 178 1.72 2.56 -8.95
C VAL A 178 2.65 3.75 -9.19
N ASP A 179 3.81 3.52 -9.79
CA ASP A 179 4.80 4.56 -10.05
C ASP A 179 4.27 5.62 -11.02
N GLY A 180 3.57 5.22 -12.08
CA GLY A 180 2.98 6.14 -13.05
C GLY A 180 1.93 7.05 -12.42
N THR A 181 1.04 6.51 -11.58
CA THR A 181 0.02 7.31 -10.87
C THR A 181 0.65 8.23 -9.82
N ALA A 182 1.69 7.76 -9.10
CA ALA A 182 2.41 8.55 -8.12
C ALA A 182 3.21 9.70 -8.75
N GLN A 183 3.93 9.42 -9.85
CA GLN A 183 4.68 10.42 -10.61
C GLN A 183 3.73 11.48 -11.18
N ALA A 184 2.65 11.08 -11.84
CA ALA A 184 1.67 12.02 -12.40
C ALA A 184 1.05 12.92 -11.32
N ALA A 185 0.80 12.39 -10.13
CA ALA A 185 0.33 13.18 -8.99
C ALA A 185 1.41 14.15 -8.50
N ALA A 186 2.66 13.72 -8.33
CA ALA A 186 3.75 14.58 -7.90
C ALA A 186 3.98 15.74 -8.87
N ASP A 187 4.08 15.44 -10.17
CA ASP A 187 4.26 16.43 -11.24
C ASP A 187 3.18 17.50 -11.21
N ARG A 188 1.91 17.07 -11.05
CA ARG A 188 0.76 17.98 -11.03
C ARG A 188 0.81 19.00 -9.88
N PHE A 189 1.38 18.63 -8.74
CA PHE A 189 1.46 19.49 -7.56
C PHE A 189 2.85 20.13 -7.36
N GLY A 190 3.78 19.88 -8.29
CA GLY A 190 5.16 20.35 -8.20
C GLY A 190 5.87 19.79 -6.97
N LEU A 191 5.77 18.49 -6.79
CA LEU A 191 6.41 17.70 -5.74
C LEU A 191 7.39 16.71 -6.38
N GLU A 192 8.31 16.18 -5.59
CA GLU A 192 9.13 15.04 -6.00
C GLU A 192 8.44 13.72 -5.63
N TYR A 193 8.39 12.77 -6.56
CA TYR A 193 8.04 11.38 -6.24
C TYR A 193 9.32 10.60 -5.94
N TRP A 194 9.50 10.17 -4.70
CA TRP A 194 10.64 9.34 -4.33
C TRP A 194 10.41 7.89 -4.77
N ARG A 195 10.69 7.67 -6.07
CA ARG A 195 10.78 6.35 -6.70
C ARG A 195 12.06 5.65 -6.26
N GLY A 196 12.08 5.19 -5.01
CA GLY A 196 13.19 4.42 -4.45
C GLY A 196 13.14 2.96 -4.89
N ALA A 197 14.31 2.30 -4.90
CA ALA A 197 14.42 0.85 -5.05
C ALA A 197 13.97 0.13 -3.77
N TRP A 198 12.71 0.35 -3.38
CA TRP A 198 12.10 -0.24 -2.18
C TRP A 198 11.85 -1.75 -2.31
N LYS A 199 12.16 -2.32 -3.48
CA LYS A 199 12.03 -3.73 -3.86
C LYS A 199 13.42 -4.38 -3.93
N SER A 200 14.06 -4.58 -2.79
CA SER A 200 15.31 -5.36 -2.68
C SER A 200 15.12 -6.58 -1.78
N ASP A 201 16.00 -7.59 -1.90
CA ASP A 201 15.94 -8.79 -1.05
C ASP A 201 16.09 -8.42 0.42
N ARG A 202 17.01 -7.50 0.72
CA ARG A 202 17.22 -6.95 2.05
C ARG A 202 15.95 -6.29 2.60
N LEU A 203 15.32 -5.41 1.84
CA LEU A 203 14.11 -4.68 2.28
C LEU A 203 12.89 -5.61 2.39
N THR A 204 12.83 -6.63 1.52
CA THR A 204 11.81 -7.67 1.59
C THR A 204 11.96 -8.50 2.86
N LEU A 205 13.16 -8.97 3.18
CA LEU A 205 13.42 -9.69 4.43
C LEU A 205 13.09 -8.81 5.65
N LEU A 206 13.52 -7.54 5.63
CA LEU A 206 13.21 -6.58 6.69
C LEU A 206 11.70 -6.38 6.86
N LYS A 207 10.94 -6.35 5.76
CA LYS A 207 9.46 -6.28 5.78
C LYS A 207 8.88 -7.40 6.63
N TYR A 208 9.29 -8.64 6.39
CA TYR A 208 8.76 -9.81 7.10
C TYR A 208 9.30 -9.92 8.52
N GLN A 209 10.57 -9.56 8.77
CA GLN A 209 11.13 -9.50 10.12
C GLN A 209 10.36 -8.52 11.01
N ILE A 210 10.10 -7.30 10.51
CA ILE A 210 9.28 -6.32 11.23
C ILE A 210 7.85 -6.85 11.37
N SER A 211 7.26 -7.40 10.30
CA SER A 211 5.88 -7.90 10.36
C SER A 211 5.71 -9.01 11.40
N ALA A 212 6.64 -9.97 11.47
CA ALA A 212 6.62 -11.05 12.46
C ALA A 212 6.91 -10.52 13.88
N GLY A 213 7.91 -9.65 14.03
CA GLY A 213 8.29 -9.08 15.33
C GLY A 213 7.21 -8.18 15.95
N GLU A 214 6.47 -7.44 15.12
CA GLU A 214 5.33 -6.62 15.56
C GLU A 214 4.01 -7.41 15.55
N ARG A 215 4.01 -8.66 15.05
CA ARG A 215 2.84 -9.51 14.85
C ARG A 215 1.73 -8.79 14.08
N PHE A 216 2.07 -8.24 12.91
CA PHE A 216 1.08 -7.55 12.08
C PHE A 216 0.00 -8.49 11.52
N TYR A 217 -1.14 -7.91 11.17
CA TYR A 217 -2.32 -8.54 10.58
C TYR A 217 -2.06 -8.96 9.14
N LYS A 218 -2.14 -10.27 8.86
CA LYS A 218 -2.10 -10.83 7.50
C LYS A 218 -3.38 -10.50 6.75
N GLN A 219 -3.22 -9.74 5.67
CA GLN A 219 -4.29 -9.34 4.76
C GLN A 219 -4.46 -10.38 3.66
N GLU A 220 -5.70 -10.80 3.39
CA GLU A 220 -5.99 -11.86 2.41
C GLU A 220 -6.46 -11.32 1.04
N TYR A 221 -6.47 -10.00 0.88
CA TYR A 221 -6.92 -9.31 -0.33
C TYR A 221 -6.41 -7.86 -0.34
N CYS A 222 -6.39 -7.24 -1.53
CA CYS A 222 -5.88 -5.88 -1.74
C CYS A 222 -6.57 -4.84 -0.84
N GLY A 223 -7.87 -5.03 -0.57
CA GLY A 223 -8.66 -4.23 0.36
C GLY A 223 -9.97 -3.74 -0.24
N CYS A 224 -10.11 -3.69 -1.57
CA CYS A 224 -11.36 -3.26 -2.19
C CYS A 224 -12.41 -4.38 -2.24
N SER A 225 -13.68 -4.01 -2.32
CA SER A 225 -14.80 -4.98 -2.35
C SER A 225 -14.72 -5.95 -3.54
N TYR A 226 -14.18 -5.50 -4.68
CA TYR A 226 -13.99 -6.36 -5.85
C TYR A 226 -12.84 -7.36 -5.63
N SER A 227 -11.69 -6.91 -5.07
CA SER A 227 -10.62 -7.84 -4.68
C SER A 227 -11.09 -8.87 -3.64
N LEU A 228 -11.96 -8.47 -2.71
CA LEU A 228 -12.57 -9.40 -1.74
C LEU A 228 -13.51 -10.39 -2.41
N ARG A 229 -14.31 -9.94 -3.38
CA ARG A 229 -15.18 -10.80 -4.19
C ARG A 229 -14.33 -11.83 -4.94
N ASP A 230 -13.31 -11.38 -5.65
CA ASP A 230 -12.50 -12.21 -6.53
C ASP A 230 -11.70 -13.26 -5.73
N SER A 231 -11.08 -12.85 -4.61
CA SER A 231 -10.44 -13.79 -3.68
C SER A 231 -11.41 -14.83 -3.14
N ASN A 232 -12.65 -14.45 -2.80
CA ASN A 232 -13.64 -15.41 -2.30
C ASN A 232 -14.17 -16.35 -3.38
N LEU A 233 -14.30 -15.90 -4.63
CA LEU A 233 -14.67 -16.75 -5.76
C LEU A 233 -13.59 -17.79 -6.06
N TRP A 234 -12.31 -17.40 -5.98
CA TRP A 234 -11.19 -18.34 -6.10
C TRP A 234 -11.20 -19.35 -4.95
N ARG A 235 -11.31 -18.89 -3.70
CA ARG A 235 -11.35 -19.77 -2.52
C ARG A 235 -12.49 -20.80 -2.59
N GLU A 236 -13.67 -20.39 -3.04
CA GLU A 236 -14.81 -21.30 -3.22
C GLU A 236 -14.54 -22.41 -4.24
N LYS A 237 -13.83 -22.11 -5.34
CA LYS A 237 -13.41 -23.11 -6.33
C LYS A 237 -12.40 -24.11 -5.76
N GLU A 238 -11.50 -23.63 -4.92
CA GLU A 238 -10.49 -24.44 -4.23
C GLU A 238 -11.03 -25.17 -2.99
N GLY A 239 -12.33 -25.04 -2.67
CA GLY A 239 -12.93 -25.64 -1.47
C GLY A 239 -12.49 -25.00 -0.15
N ILE A 240 -11.94 -23.79 -0.21
CA ILE A 240 -11.47 -23.00 0.93
C ILE A 240 -12.61 -22.08 1.41
N GLY A 241 -12.81 -22.00 2.73
CA GLY A 241 -13.82 -21.12 3.32
C GLY A 241 -13.57 -19.63 3.01
N LYS A 242 -14.62 -18.82 2.92
CA LYS A 242 -14.53 -17.37 2.63
C LYS A 242 -13.64 -16.62 3.65
N ILE A 243 -13.02 -15.55 3.19
CA ILE A 243 -12.22 -14.62 4.00
C ILE A 243 -13.08 -14.10 5.16
N LYS A 244 -12.54 -14.21 6.37
CA LYS A 244 -13.11 -13.63 7.59
C LYS A 244 -12.28 -12.41 7.97
N ILE A 245 -12.94 -11.30 8.28
CA ILE A 245 -12.25 -10.08 8.71
C ILE A 245 -11.94 -10.21 10.19
N GLY A 246 -10.69 -9.93 10.58
CA GLY A 246 -10.21 -10.16 11.95
C GLY A 246 -10.08 -11.65 12.30
N GLY A 247 -10.26 -11.96 13.60
CA GLY A 247 -10.14 -13.32 14.14
C GLY A 247 -8.69 -13.79 14.30
N GLU A 248 -8.52 -15.08 14.62
CA GLU A 248 -7.20 -15.69 14.88
C GLU A 248 -6.59 -16.42 13.67
N GLU A 249 -7.37 -16.63 12.60
CA GLU A 249 -6.97 -17.40 11.42
C GLU A 249 -7.03 -16.52 10.16
N ALA A 250 -6.03 -16.66 9.27
CA ALA A 250 -6.02 -16.18 7.89
C ALA A 250 -5.75 -17.36 6.94
N GLY A 251 -6.60 -17.57 5.94
CA GLY A 251 -6.43 -18.72 5.05
C GLY A 251 -6.56 -20.04 5.80
N LEU A 252 -5.50 -20.86 5.72
CA LEU A 252 -5.31 -22.11 6.47
C LEU A 252 -4.33 -21.95 7.64
N GLY A 253 -3.86 -20.72 7.90
CA GLY A 253 -2.79 -20.44 8.86
C GLY A 253 -3.15 -19.36 9.88
N SER A 254 -2.13 -18.88 10.58
CA SER A 254 -2.22 -17.82 11.58
C SER A 254 -2.69 -16.50 10.96
N ARG A 255 -3.50 -15.73 11.70
CA ARG A 255 -3.85 -14.35 11.29
C ARG A 255 -2.68 -13.38 11.33
N TRP A 256 -1.63 -13.73 12.05
CA TRP A 256 -0.50 -12.85 12.33
C TRP A 256 0.74 -13.35 11.59
N PHE A 257 1.57 -12.43 11.12
CA PHE A 257 2.95 -12.74 10.76
C PHE A 257 3.67 -13.28 12.00
N THR A 258 4.38 -14.38 11.85
CA THR A 258 5.01 -15.10 12.97
C THR A 258 6.41 -15.60 12.64
N ASP A 259 6.71 -15.79 11.36
CA ASP A 259 8.01 -16.30 10.92
C ASP A 259 8.39 -15.63 9.60
N ALA A 260 9.44 -14.81 9.64
CA ALA A 260 9.79 -13.97 8.51
C ALA A 260 10.17 -14.77 7.25
N GLU A 261 10.76 -15.95 7.38
CA GLU A 261 11.20 -16.77 6.25
C GLU A 261 10.00 -17.51 5.64
N VAL A 262 9.17 -18.13 6.48
CA VAL A 262 7.95 -18.81 6.04
C VAL A 262 6.99 -17.80 5.39
N ASP A 263 6.78 -16.65 6.03
CA ASP A 263 5.88 -15.61 5.55
C ASP A 263 6.38 -14.98 4.24
N ALA A 264 7.71 -14.95 4.02
CA ALA A 264 8.30 -14.50 2.76
C ALA A 264 8.08 -15.50 1.61
N GLU A 265 8.22 -16.79 1.90
CA GLU A 265 8.01 -17.87 0.93
C GLU A 265 6.53 -17.97 0.50
N GLU A 266 5.59 -17.78 1.44
CA GLU A 266 4.14 -17.74 1.16
C GLU A 266 3.74 -16.66 0.14
N GLU A 267 4.51 -15.57 0.05
CA GLU A 267 4.29 -14.47 -0.87
C GLU A 267 5.38 -14.39 -1.95
N ASN A 268 6.07 -15.50 -2.25
CA ASN A 268 7.06 -15.51 -3.32
C ASN A 268 6.41 -15.16 -4.68
N GLN A 269 7.22 -14.73 -5.64
CA GLN A 269 6.69 -14.21 -6.90
C GLN A 269 5.91 -15.25 -7.71
N ASP A 270 6.37 -16.51 -7.71
CA ASP A 270 5.72 -17.60 -8.44
C ASP A 270 4.31 -17.89 -7.89
N VAL A 271 4.14 -17.84 -6.56
CA VAL A 271 2.83 -17.97 -5.88
C VAL A 271 1.92 -16.81 -6.27
N VAL A 272 2.43 -15.58 -6.22
CA VAL A 272 1.68 -14.37 -6.56
C VAL A 272 1.21 -14.40 -8.02
N ASP A 273 2.08 -14.78 -8.95
CA ASP A 273 1.75 -14.82 -10.36
C ASP A 273 0.81 -15.97 -10.72
N SER A 274 0.95 -17.13 -10.07
CA SER A 274 -0.04 -18.22 -10.17
C SER A 274 -1.43 -17.75 -9.72
N PHE A 275 -1.52 -17.02 -8.61
CA PHE A 275 -2.80 -16.47 -8.15
C PHE A 275 -3.41 -15.53 -9.19
N PHE A 276 -2.63 -14.61 -9.77
CA PHE A 276 -3.17 -13.70 -10.77
C PHE A 276 -3.58 -14.39 -12.06
N ALA A 277 -2.86 -15.42 -12.49
CA ALA A 277 -3.26 -16.23 -13.64
C ALA A 277 -4.64 -16.85 -13.42
N ASP A 278 -4.88 -17.43 -12.24
CA ASP A 278 -6.15 -18.04 -11.89
C ASP A 278 -7.27 -17.00 -11.69
N ALA A 279 -7.01 -15.96 -10.90
CA ALA A 279 -7.99 -14.93 -10.57
C ALA A 279 -8.45 -14.15 -11.81
N ASN A 280 -7.53 -13.82 -12.72
CA ASN A 280 -7.86 -13.11 -13.95
C ASN A 280 -8.64 -14.02 -14.92
N ALA A 281 -8.32 -15.31 -14.99
CA ALA A 281 -9.14 -16.26 -15.74
C ALA A 281 -10.58 -16.40 -15.18
N VAL A 282 -10.79 -16.11 -13.89
CA VAL A 282 -12.14 -16.00 -13.31
C VAL A 282 -12.83 -14.71 -13.76
N ALA A 283 -12.12 -13.58 -13.70
CA ALA A 283 -12.66 -12.28 -14.11
C ALA A 283 -13.12 -12.28 -15.58
N ASP A 284 -12.29 -12.81 -16.48
CA ASP A 284 -12.61 -12.89 -17.92
C ASP A 284 -13.87 -13.74 -18.19
N LYS A 285 -14.03 -14.86 -17.46
CA LYS A 285 -15.23 -15.71 -17.56
C LYS A 285 -16.48 -15.07 -16.97
N VAL A 286 -16.33 -14.21 -15.95
CA VAL A 286 -17.45 -13.41 -15.42
C VAL A 286 -17.89 -12.38 -16.44
N GLU A 287 -16.96 -11.77 -17.19
CA GLU A 287 -17.28 -10.86 -18.30
C GLU A 287 -18.03 -11.58 -19.43
N GLU A 288 -17.58 -12.77 -19.84
CA GLU A 288 -18.26 -13.61 -20.85
C GLU A 288 -19.65 -14.09 -20.39
N GLY A 289 -19.81 -14.42 -19.10
CA GLY A 289 -21.07 -14.89 -18.52
C GLY A 289 -22.09 -13.79 -18.22
N ASN A 290 -21.68 -12.51 -18.16
CA ASN A 290 -22.56 -11.38 -17.83
C ASN A 290 -23.34 -10.80 -19.02
N ASN A 291 -23.34 -11.48 -20.18
CA ASN A 291 -24.26 -11.21 -21.29
C ASN A 291 -25.76 -11.45 -20.93
N ARG A 292 -26.09 -11.64 -19.64
CA ARG A 292 -27.44 -11.53 -19.09
C ARG A 292 -27.55 -10.33 -18.16
N ARG A 293 -27.41 -9.12 -18.70
CA ARG A 293 -28.07 -7.89 -18.25
C ARG A 293 -27.85 -6.80 -19.31
N ASP A 294 -28.60 -6.91 -20.41
CA ASP A 294 -28.83 -5.88 -21.44
C ASP A 294 -29.51 -4.60 -20.90
N ALA A 295 -29.07 -4.06 -19.75
CA ALA A 295 -29.73 -2.93 -19.11
C ALA A 295 -28.79 -1.92 -18.46
N TRP A 296 -27.56 -1.71 -18.92
CA TRP A 296 -26.76 -0.55 -18.50
C TRP A 296 -25.95 0.03 -19.67
N LYS A 297 -26.65 0.35 -20.77
CA LYS A 297 -26.11 1.33 -21.71
C LYS A 297 -26.31 2.73 -21.14
N VAL A 298 -25.21 3.49 -21.17
CA VAL A 298 -25.06 4.94 -21.00
C VAL A 298 -24.98 5.47 -19.54
N LEU A 299 -23.78 5.91 -19.15
CA LEU A 299 -23.42 7.34 -19.00
C LEU A 299 -22.08 7.46 -18.21
N LYS A 300 -21.06 8.02 -18.88
CA LYS A 300 -19.76 8.50 -18.36
C LYS A 300 -18.62 7.49 -18.04
N GLY A 301 -18.83 6.18 -18.19
CA GLY A 301 -17.79 5.17 -17.90
C GLY A 301 -16.72 4.99 -18.98
N ASP A 302 -17.12 5.02 -20.26
CA ASP A 302 -16.22 4.70 -21.38
C ASP A 302 -15.11 5.74 -21.57
N GLU A 303 -15.39 7.02 -21.29
CA GLU A 303 -14.42 8.12 -21.35
C GLU A 303 -13.37 8.04 -20.22
N LEU A 304 -13.74 7.49 -19.06
CA LEU A 304 -12.80 7.23 -17.96
C LEU A 304 -11.94 6.00 -18.25
N LYS A 305 -12.54 4.96 -18.83
CA LYS A 305 -11.83 3.72 -19.17
C LYS A 305 -10.73 3.98 -20.21
N SER A 306 -11.02 4.77 -21.25
CA SER A 306 -10.02 5.17 -22.26
C SER A 306 -8.86 5.98 -21.68
N LEU A 307 -9.11 6.82 -20.67
CA LEU A 307 -8.04 7.60 -19.99
C LEU A 307 -7.01 6.73 -19.26
N TYR A 308 -7.39 5.50 -18.87
CA TYR A 308 -6.54 4.58 -18.12
C TYR A 308 -5.92 3.46 -18.96
N GLU A 309 -6.45 3.20 -20.16
CA GLU A 309 -5.96 2.15 -21.06
C GLU A 309 -4.57 2.45 -21.63
N GLU A 310 -4.20 3.72 -21.79
CA GLU A 310 -2.91 4.15 -22.36
C GLU A 310 -1.70 3.91 -21.42
N ARG A 311 -1.92 3.48 -20.17
CA ARG A 311 -0.87 3.30 -19.14
C ARG A 311 -0.50 1.83 -18.84
N LYS A 312 -0.68 0.90 -19.79
CA LYS A 312 -0.40 -0.54 -19.62
C LYS A 312 1.08 -0.95 -19.82
N LYS A 313 1.44 -2.05 -19.16
CA LYS A 313 2.77 -2.48 -18.71
C LYS A 313 3.74 -3.04 -19.77
N GLY A 314 5.06 -2.88 -19.56
CA GLY A 314 6.15 -3.59 -20.24
C GLY A 314 6.60 -4.88 -19.53
N ASP A 315 7.22 -5.81 -20.27
CA ASP A 315 7.53 -7.21 -19.87
C ASP A 315 9.04 -7.42 -19.60
N HIS A 316 9.44 -7.81 -18.39
CA HIS A 316 10.83 -8.20 -18.07
C HIS A 316 10.86 -9.30 -16.99
N GLY A 317 11.68 -10.34 -17.19
CA GLY A 317 11.89 -11.43 -16.24
C GLY A 317 13.36 -11.58 -15.82
N GLY A 318 13.59 -11.89 -14.55
CA GLY A 318 14.91 -12.22 -13.98
C GLY A 318 14.80 -13.29 -12.89
N LYS A 319 15.90 -14.01 -12.59
CA LYS A 319 15.96 -15.09 -11.58
C LYS A 319 16.68 -14.68 -10.29
N GLY A 320 16.03 -14.78 -9.13
CA GLY A 320 16.52 -14.58 -7.76
C GLY A 320 15.39 -14.78 -6.71
N LEU A 321 15.66 -14.65 -5.39
CA LEU A 321 14.57 -14.53 -4.37
C LEU A 321 13.57 -13.41 -4.73
N ASN A 322 14.07 -12.48 -5.53
CA ASN A 322 13.37 -11.54 -6.37
C ASN A 322 13.32 -12.01 -7.84
N ASN A 323 12.36 -12.87 -8.19
CA ASN A 323 11.99 -13.14 -9.59
C ASN A 323 11.06 -12.03 -10.14
N TRP A 324 11.35 -10.73 -9.92
CA TRP A 324 10.48 -9.63 -10.39
C TRP A 324 10.29 -9.60 -11.91
#